data_AF-A0A1G9LLI6-F1
#
_entry.id   AF-A0A1G9LLI6-F1
#
_cell.length_a   1.000
_cell.length_b   1.000
_cell.length_c   1.000
_cell.angle_alpha   90.00
_cell.angle_beta   90.00
_cell.angle_gamma   90.00
#
_symmetry.space_group_name_H-M   'P 1'
#
loop_
_entity.id
_entity.type
_entity.pdbx_description
1 polymer ?
#
loop_
_entity_poly.entity_id
_entity_poly.type
_entity_poly.pdbx_seq_one_letter_code
_entity_poly.pdbx_strand_id
1 'polypeptide(L)' 'MRNPGAREAAVKSIKLEFSTDDGATWQPVKTQAAGSGWTARIANPGSPGFVSLRATVEDTAGDDVTQTVNRAYAVG' A
#
# COMPACT_ATOMS: atom_id res chain seq x y z
N MET A 1 -16.31 6.02 -4.80
CA MET A 1 -15.58 5.75 -6.06
C MET A 1 -14.85 4.42 -5.89
N ARG A 2 -15.18 3.39 -6.70
CA ARG A 2 -14.45 2.11 -6.75
C ARG A 2 -13.48 2.19 -7.92
N ASN A 3 -12.24 1.73 -7.77
CA ASN A 3 -11.28 1.68 -8.88
C ASN A 3 -11.72 0.58 -9.86
N PRO A 4 -12.15 0.90 -11.10
CA PRO A 4 -12.79 -0.05 -12.03
C PRO A 4 -11.76 -0.91 -12.80
N GLY A 5 -10.81 -1.50 -12.08
CA GLY A 5 -9.80 -2.42 -12.63
C GLY A 5 -9.47 -3.59 -11.70
N ALA A 6 -9.88 -3.51 -10.43
CA ALA A 6 -10.01 -4.69 -9.59
C ALA A 6 -11.27 -5.43 -10.05
N ARG A 7 -11.12 -6.24 -11.11
CA ARG A 7 -11.86 -7.51 -11.20
C ARG A 7 -11.98 -8.08 -9.80
N GLU A 8 -13.10 -8.71 -9.46
CA GLU A 8 -13.26 -9.49 -8.23
C GLU A 8 -12.31 -10.72 -8.23
N ALA A 9 -11.04 -10.51 -8.54
CA ALA A 9 -9.99 -11.46 -8.31
C ALA A 9 -9.89 -11.59 -6.81
N ALA A 10 -10.16 -12.79 -6.32
CA ALA A 10 -9.93 -13.12 -4.93
C ALA A 10 -8.45 -12.81 -4.64
N VAL A 11 -8.21 -11.85 -3.77
CA VAL A 11 -6.85 -11.47 -3.39
C VAL A 11 -6.32 -12.53 -2.46
N LYS A 12 -5.17 -13.09 -2.81
CA LYS A 12 -4.46 -14.08 -2.01
C LYS A 12 -3.62 -13.40 -0.93
N SER A 13 -2.88 -12.35 -1.30
CA SER A 13 -2.04 -11.62 -0.36
C SER A 13 -1.88 -10.15 -0.75
N ILE A 14 -1.60 -9.31 0.25
CA ILE A 14 -1.19 -7.93 0.03
C ILE A 14 0.10 -7.66 0.80
N LYS A 15 1.08 -7.09 0.11
CA LYS A 15 2.27 -6.50 0.70
C LYS A 15 2.13 -4.98 0.60
N LEU A 16 2.10 -4.30 1.74
CA LEU A 16 2.12 -2.84 1.80
C LEU A 16 3.48 -2.36 2.29
N GLU A 17 4.01 -1.32 1.65
CA GLU A 17 5.25 -0.67 2.00
C GLU A 17 5.08 0.85 1.99
N PHE A 18 5.87 1.55 2.79
CA PHE A 18 5.94 3.01 2.80
C PHE A 18 7.37 3.50 2.56
N SER A 19 7.47 4.74 2.09
CA SER A 19 8.74 5.44 1.87
C SER A 19 8.63 6.88 2.36
N THR A 20 9.72 7.39 2.94
CA THR A 20 9.88 8.79 3.36
C THR A 20 10.95 9.54 2.56
N ASP A 21 11.51 8.88 1.54
CA ASP A 21 12.61 9.36 0.69
C ASP A 21 12.21 9.33 -0.80
N ASP A 22 10.97 9.74 -1.08
CA ASP A 22 10.39 9.80 -2.43
C ASP A 22 10.47 8.48 -3.22
N GLY A 23 10.42 7.34 -2.52
CA GLY A 23 10.38 6.00 -3.10
C GLY A 23 11.75 5.36 -3.34
N ALA A 24 12.84 5.94 -2.83
CA ALA A 24 14.18 5.36 -2.94
C ALA A 24 14.35 4.11 -2.06
N THR A 25 13.80 4.13 -0.85
CA THR A 25 13.74 2.96 0.05
C THR A 25 12.30 2.68 0.49
N TRP A 26 12.00 1.40 0.68
CA TRP A 26 10.66 0.92 1.00
C TRP A 26 10.69 0.06 2.26
N GLN A 27 9.87 0.43 3.23
CA GLN A 27 9.76 -0.26 4.52
C GLN A 27 8.41 -0.99 4.61
N PRO A 28 8.39 -2.27 5.04
CA PRO A 28 7.16 -3.04 5.10
C PRO A 28 6.21 -2.50 6.18
N VAL A 29 4.92 -2.47 5.85
CA VAL A 29 3.83 -2.11 6.76
C VAL A 29 3.00 -3.35 7.05
N LYS A 30 2.76 -3.61 8.34
CA LYS A 30 1.84 -4.69 8.73
C LYS A 30 0.42 -4.34 8.30
N THR A 31 -0.16 -5.22 7.50
CA THR A 31 -1.57 -5.17 7.09
C THR A 31 -2.39 -6.15 7.92
N GLN A 32 -3.67 -5.84 8.09
CA GLN A 32 -4.65 -6.68 8.75
C GLN A 32 -5.88 -6.78 7.85
N ALA A 33 -6.37 -8.00 7.64
CA ALA A 33 -7.62 -8.20 6.92
C ALA A 33 -8.78 -7.55 7.70
N ALA A 34 -9.64 -6.84 6.99
CA ALA A 34 -10.78 -6.13 7.56
C ALA A 34 -11.95 -6.19 6.56
N GLY A 35 -12.93 -7.03 6.85
CA GLY A 35 -14.08 -7.26 5.95
C GLY A 35 -13.61 -7.74 4.57
N SER A 36 -13.98 -7.01 3.53
CA SER A 36 -13.60 -7.31 2.13
C SER A 36 -12.29 -6.65 1.69
N GLY A 37 -11.43 -6.20 2.61
CA GLY A 37 -10.17 -5.52 2.27
C GLY A 37 -9.12 -5.62 3.37
N TRP A 38 -8.16 -4.70 3.37
CA TRP A 38 -7.10 -4.62 4.38
C TRP A 38 -7.00 -3.22 4.97
N THR A 39 -6.55 -3.18 6.22
CA THR A 39 -6.19 -1.96 6.93
C THR A 39 -4.74 -2.02 7.35
N ALA A 40 -4.11 -0.85 7.46
CA ALA A 40 -2.72 -0.72 7.89
C ALA A 40 -2.56 0.50 8.78
N ARG A 41 -1.58 0.47 9.69
CA ARG A 41 -1.20 1.60 10.51
C ARG A 41 0.26 1.93 10.26
N ILE A 42 0.52 3.17 9.88
CA ILE A 42 1.84 3.70 9.63
C ILE A 42 2.08 4.76 10.71
N ALA A 43 3.18 4.62 11.45
CA ALA A 43 3.62 5.69 12.34
C ALA A 43 4.19 6.81 11.47
N ASN A 44 3.71 8.03 11.69
CA ASN A 44 4.25 9.18 10.96
C ASN A 44 5.74 9.34 11.29
N PRO A 45 6.60 9.59 10.29
CA PRO A 45 7.99 9.95 10.54
C PRO A 45 8.09 11.18 11.45
N GLY A 46 9.11 11.22 12.31
CA GLY A 46 9.33 12.32 13.25
C GLY A 46 9.82 13.63 12.61
N SER A 47 10.04 13.64 11.30
CA SER A 47 10.48 14.79 10.53
C SER A 47 9.42 15.21 9.52
N PRO A 48 9.26 16.52 9.25
CA PRO A 48 8.40 16.99 8.17
C PRO A 48 8.81 16.38 6.82
N GLY A 49 7.83 16.15 5.96
CA GLY A 49 8.05 15.57 4.63
C GLY A 49 6.81 14.92 4.05
N PHE A 50 7.01 14.00 3.11
CA PHE A 50 5.93 13.24 2.49
C PHE A 50 6.14 11.75 2.71
N VAL A 51 5.03 11.03 2.82
CA VAL A 51 5.01 9.57 2.84
C VAL A 51 4.44 9.09 1.51
N SER A 52 5.16 8.20 0.83
CA SER A 52 4.69 7.47 -0.36
C SER A 52 4.30 6.04 0.03
N LEU A 53 3.38 5.43 -0.70
CA LEU A 53 2.89 4.07 -0.46
C LEU A 53 3.08 3.19 -1.69
N ARG A 54 3.45 1.93 -1.49
CA ARG A 54 3.50 0.90 -2.53
C ARG A 54 2.78 -0.33 -2.04
N ALA A 55 1.81 -0.79 -2.83
CA ALA A 55 1.06 -2.01 -2.57
C ALA A 55 1.31 -3.01 -3.69
N THR A 56 1.68 -4.23 -3.33
CA THR A 56 1.72 -5.37 -4.25
C THR A 56 0.61 -6.34 -3.84
N VAL A 57 -0.27 -6.64 -4.78
CA VAL A 57 -1.42 -7.52 -4.61
C VAL A 57 -1.19 -8.76 -5.47
N GLU A 58 -1.17 -9.91 -4.83
CA GLU A 58 -1.18 -11.21 -5.49
C GLU A 58 -2.61 -11.73 -5.50
N ASP A 59 -3.13 -12.08 -6.68
CA ASP A 59 -4.43 -12.74 -6.78
C ASP A 59 -4.33 -14.28 -6.70
N THR A 60 -5.47 -14.95 -6.57
CA THR A 60 -5.51 -16.42 -6.50
C THR A 60 -5.13 -17.11 -7.80
N ALA A 61 -5.09 -16.40 -8.93
CA ALA A 61 -4.61 -16.93 -10.20
C ALA A 61 -3.08 -16.84 -10.32
N GLY A 62 -2.42 -16.14 -9.40
CA GLY A 62 -0.98 -15.92 -9.39
C GLY A 62 -0.55 -14.67 -10.18
N ASP A 63 -1.49 -13.81 -10.58
CA ASP A 63 -1.17 -12.50 -11.15
C ASP A 63 -0.81 -11.53 -10.02
N ASP A 64 0.28 -10.79 -10.22
CA ASP A 64 0.72 -9.71 -9.32
C ASP A 64 0.45 -8.33 -9.92
N VAL A 65 -0.14 -7.45 -9.12
CA VAL A 65 -0.30 -6.03 -9.44
C VAL A 65 0.42 -5.20 -8.40
N THR A 66 1.33 -4.33 -8.86
CA THR A 66 1.96 -3.33 -7.99
C THR A 66 1.42 -1.94 -8.30
N GLN A 67 0.95 -1.24 -7.27
CA GLN A 67 0.49 0.13 -7.34
C GLN A 67 1.34 1.00 -6.41
N THR A 68 1.81 2.13 -6.93
CA THR A 68 2.56 3.12 -6.16
C THR A 68 1.80 4.44 -6.13
N VAL A 69 1.64 5.01 -4.93
CA VAL A 69 1.09 6.34 -4.71
C VAL A 69 2.20 7.22 -4.14
N ASN A 70 2.73 8.09 -4.99
CA ASN A 70 3.78 9.02 -4.59
C ASN A 70 3.17 10.16 -3.76
N ARG A 71 3.85 10.53 -2.66
CA ARG A 71 3.44 11.60 -1.75
C ARG A 71 1.96 11.47 -1.33
N ALA A 72 1.60 10.26 -0.92
CA ALA A 72 0.25 9.91 -0.49
C ALA A 72 -0.29 10.85 0.61
N TYR A 73 0.58 11.33 1.51
CA TYR A 73 0.27 12.39 2.46
C TYR A 73 1.52 13.13 2.94
N ALA A 74 1.32 14.32 3.49
CA ALA A 74 2.36 15.12 4.13
C ALA A 74 2.37 14.90 5.66
N VAL A 75 3.56 14.95 6.25
CA VAL A 75 3.79 15.01 7.69
C VAL A 75 4.47 16.33 7.99
N GLY A 76 4.07 17.01 9.06
CA GLY A 76 4.53 18.34 9.46
C GLY A 76 4.65 18.46 10.96
#